data_AF-A0A3N1NWW6-F1
#
_entry.id   AF-A0A3N1NWW6-F1
#
_cell.length_a   1.000
_cell.length_b   1.000
_cell.length_c   1.000
_cell.angle_alpha   90.00
_cell.angle_beta   90.00
_cell.angle_gamma   90.00
#
_symmetry.space_group_name_H-M   'P 1'
#
loop_
_entity.id
_entity.type
_entity.pdbx_description
1 polymer ?
#
loop_
_entity_poly.entity_id
_entity_poly.type
_entity_poly.pdbx_seq_one_letter_code
_entity_poly.pdbx_strand_id
1 'polypeptide(L)'
;MSRKSQRVFEWLLIATLIGTVLVFALGLYGRMAGDVQRLSFELAAQNFKTAVSGVRAHWYIQRAQGETERDVVVFSELPTIPVGLEDASDIRVYLNSQGWPVNTRSRREAADGRLDPEECLDLWRAFLHQAPPVSLEGALAPNAVFGVAKVGEGRESACRYRQLVDDSGRRYFDYLPFDGRVLLSSSLE
;
A
#
# COMPACT_ATOMS: atom_id res chain seq x y z
N MET A 1 -36.65 36.49 -39.00
CA MET A 1 -35.52 35.57 -38.73
C MET A 1 -35.93 34.16 -39.10
N SER A 2 -35.21 33.51 -40.02
CA SER A 2 -35.55 32.18 -40.52
C SER A 2 -35.45 31.12 -39.41
N ARG A 3 -36.42 30.20 -39.35
CA ARG A 3 -36.53 29.08 -38.38
C ARG A 3 -35.25 28.25 -38.25
N LYS A 4 -34.40 28.27 -39.28
CA LYS A 4 -33.09 27.61 -39.33
C LYS A 4 -32.04 28.33 -38.46
N SER A 5 -32.06 29.66 -38.40
CA SER A 5 -31.13 30.48 -37.59
C SER A 5 -31.40 30.34 -36.09
N GLN A 6 -32.66 30.15 -35.69
CA GLN A 6 -33.03 29.99 -34.28
C GLN A 6 -32.52 28.66 -33.71
N ARG A 7 -32.60 27.56 -34.49
CA ARG A 7 -32.06 26.25 -34.08
C ARG A 7 -30.54 26.25 -33.94
N VAL A 8 -29.81 26.91 -34.85
CA VAL A 8 -28.34 26.97 -34.78
C VAL A 8 -27.89 27.77 -33.55
N PHE A 9 -28.57 28.88 -33.24
CA PHE A 9 -28.30 29.66 -32.04
C PHE A 9 -28.58 28.88 -30.75
N GLU A 10 -29.70 28.15 -30.69
CA GLU A 10 -30.05 27.29 -29.57
C GLU A 10 -28.98 26.20 -29.34
N TRP A 11 -28.52 25.55 -30.41
CA TRP A 11 -27.43 24.57 -30.35
C TRP A 11 -26.10 25.18 -29.88
N LEU A 12 -25.75 26.39 -30.34
CA LEU A 12 -24.55 27.09 -29.89
C LEU A 12 -24.61 27.43 -28.40
N LEU A 13 -25.77 27.87 -27.91
CA LEU A 13 -25.98 28.19 -26.50
C LEU A 13 -25.84 26.93 -25.64
N ILE A 14 -26.49 25.83 -26.02
CA ILE A 14 -26.37 24.53 -25.35
C ILE A 14 -24.91 24.05 -25.33
N ALA A 15 -24.22 24.10 -26.47
CA ALA A 15 -22.83 23.68 -26.57
C ALA A 15 -21.91 24.52 -25.66
N THR A 16 -22.14 25.84 -25.60
CA THR A 16 -21.38 26.75 -24.73
C THR A 16 -21.64 26.47 -23.25
N LEU A 17 -22.90 26.20 -22.87
CA LEU A 17 -23.27 25.84 -21.51
C LEU A 17 -22.61 24.51 -21.09
N ILE A 18 -22.70 23.48 -21.93
CA ILE A 18 -22.07 22.17 -21.68
C ILE A 18 -20.55 22.31 -21.58
N GLY A 19 -19.93 23.09 -22.47
CA GLY A 19 -18.49 23.36 -22.43
C GLY A 19 -18.05 24.03 -21.12
N THR A 20 -18.84 25.00 -20.64
CA THR A 20 -18.56 25.68 -19.36
C THR A 20 -18.66 24.69 -18.20
N VAL A 21 -19.72 23.88 -18.15
CA VAL A 21 -19.90 22.86 -17.11
C VAL A 21 -18.75 21.83 -17.12
N LEU A 22 -18.33 21.38 -18.30
CA LEU A 22 -17.21 20.44 -18.45
C LEU A 22 -15.90 21.00 -17.90
N VAL A 23 -15.57 22.25 -18.19
CA VAL A 23 -14.35 22.88 -17.67
C VAL A 23 -14.36 22.94 -16.13
N PHE A 24 -15.48 23.34 -15.54
CA PHE A 24 -15.63 23.34 -14.08
C PHE A 24 -15.55 21.93 -13.48
N ALA A 25 -16.21 20.95 -14.10
CA ALA A 25 -16.20 19.57 -13.65
C ALA A 25 -14.79 18.95 -13.69
N LEU A 26 -14.04 19.19 -14.78
CA LEU A 26 -12.65 18.70 -14.91
C LEU A 26 -11.72 19.32 -13.87
N GLY A 27 -11.85 20.63 -13.62
CA GLY A 27 -11.07 21.32 -12.59
C GLY A 27 -11.34 20.80 -11.18
N LEU A 28 -12.62 20.54 -10.85
CA LEU A 28 -13.01 19.95 -9.57
C LEU A 28 -12.50 18.52 -9.42
N TYR A 29 -12.65 17.72 -10.47
CA TYR A 29 -12.21 16.33 -10.51
C TYR A 29 -10.71 16.20 -10.27
N GLY A 30 -9.89 17.05 -10.92
CA GLY A 30 -8.44 17.04 -10.73
C GLY A 30 -8.01 17.31 -9.28
N ARG A 31 -8.68 18.25 -8.59
CA ARG A 31 -8.39 18.53 -7.16
C ARG A 31 -8.78 17.36 -6.27
N MET A 32 -9.99 16.83 -6.45
CA MET A 32 -10.46 15.67 -5.68
C MET A 32 -9.60 14.44 -5.89
N ALA A 33 -9.12 14.20 -7.12
CA ALA A 33 -8.26 13.06 -7.43
C ALA A 33 -6.94 13.11 -6.64
N GLY A 34 -6.33 14.30 -6.51
CA GLY A 34 -5.11 14.48 -5.70
C GLY A 34 -5.33 14.18 -4.22
N ASP A 35 -6.43 14.68 -3.64
CA ASP A 35 -6.79 14.44 -2.24
C ASP A 35 -7.05 12.95 -1.97
N VAL A 36 -7.74 12.26 -2.90
CA VAL A 36 -8.00 10.82 -2.82
C VAL A 36 -6.68 10.03 -2.88
N GLN A 37 -5.73 10.41 -3.73
CA GLN A 37 -4.43 9.74 -3.79
C GLN A 37 -3.63 9.90 -2.50
N ARG A 38 -3.67 11.07 -1.87
CA ARG A 38 -3.03 11.29 -0.57
C ARG A 38 -3.70 10.48 0.53
N LEU A 39 -5.03 10.53 0.59
CA LEU A 39 -5.80 9.79 1.58
C LEU A 39 -5.58 8.28 1.43
N SER A 40 -5.56 7.75 0.21
CA SER A 40 -5.30 6.32 -0.04
C SER A 40 -3.91 5.88 0.42
N PHE A 41 -2.88 6.73 0.24
CA PHE A 41 -1.53 6.47 0.77
C PHE A 41 -1.53 6.46 2.31
N GLU A 42 -2.13 7.47 2.94
CA GLU A 42 -2.20 7.55 4.40
C GLU A 42 -2.97 6.36 4.99
N LEU A 43 -4.08 5.95 4.36
CA LEU A 43 -4.84 4.75 4.74
C LEU A 43 -3.99 3.48 4.61
N ALA A 44 -3.25 3.31 3.50
CA ALA A 44 -2.39 2.14 3.31
C ALA A 44 -1.33 2.04 4.43
N ALA A 45 -0.65 3.15 4.74
CA ALA A 45 0.34 3.19 5.81
C ALA A 45 -0.27 2.92 7.20
N GLN A 46 -1.45 3.47 7.48
CA GLN A 46 -2.17 3.25 8.75
C GLN A 46 -2.67 1.81 8.89
N ASN A 47 -3.23 1.23 7.82
CA ASN A 47 -3.67 -0.16 7.80
C ASN A 47 -2.49 -1.10 8.00
N PHE A 48 -1.38 -0.86 7.32
CA PHE A 48 -0.15 -1.63 7.48
C PHE A 48 0.37 -1.56 8.94
N LYS A 49 0.44 -0.34 9.50
CA LYS A 49 0.85 -0.15 10.90
C LYS A 49 -0.08 -0.87 11.88
N THR A 50 -1.38 -0.81 11.64
CA THR A 50 -2.40 -1.48 12.48
C THR A 50 -2.26 -2.99 12.40
N ALA A 51 -2.08 -3.54 11.21
CA ALA A 51 -1.88 -4.96 10.99
C ALA A 51 -0.61 -5.47 11.70
N VAL A 52 0.53 -4.80 11.50
CA VAL A 52 1.79 -5.12 12.21
C VAL A 52 1.64 -5.07 13.73
N SER A 53 0.94 -4.04 14.24
CA SER A 53 0.67 -3.91 15.67
C SER A 53 -0.24 -5.03 16.18
N GLY A 54 -1.24 -5.45 15.40
CA GLY A 54 -2.12 -6.57 15.68
C GLY A 54 -1.36 -7.89 15.77
N VAL A 55 -0.42 -8.13 14.85
CA VAL A 55 0.49 -9.29 14.91
C VAL A 55 1.28 -9.32 16.20
N ARG A 56 1.87 -8.18 16.58
CA ARG A 56 2.62 -8.08 17.84
C ARG A 56 1.74 -8.29 19.07
N ALA A 57 0.52 -7.75 19.08
CA ALA A 57 -0.43 -7.96 20.17
C ALA A 57 -0.78 -9.44 20.34
N HIS A 58 -1.01 -10.14 19.23
CA HIS A 58 -1.29 -11.57 19.25
C HIS A 58 -0.10 -12.40 19.77
N TRP A 59 1.12 -12.05 19.35
CA TRP A 59 2.35 -12.65 19.87
C TRP A 59 2.48 -12.48 21.39
N TYR A 60 2.13 -11.30 21.95
CA TYR A 60 2.13 -11.08 23.40
C TYR A 60 1.13 -11.98 24.13
N ILE A 61 -0.07 -12.17 23.56
CA ILE A 61 -1.12 -13.01 24.15
C ILE A 61 -0.67 -14.47 24.20
N GLN A 62 -0.16 -15.01 23.09
CA GLN A 62 0.33 -16.39 23.03
C GLN A 62 1.48 -16.63 24.01
N ARG A 63 2.43 -15.68 24.09
CA ARG A 63 3.55 -15.76 25.03
C ARG A 63 3.08 -15.78 26.48
N ALA A 64 2.02 -15.04 26.82
CA ALA A 64 1.44 -15.05 28.16
C ALA A 64 0.74 -16.37 28.51
N GLN A 65 0.24 -17.10 27.51
CA GLN A 65 -0.42 -18.39 27.66
C GLN A 65 0.55 -19.57 27.77
N GLY A 66 1.86 -19.33 27.70
CA GLY A 66 2.89 -20.37 27.79
C GLY A 66 3.04 -21.19 26.52
N GLU A 67 2.35 -20.83 25.43
CA GLU A 67 2.57 -21.35 24.08
C GLU A 67 3.93 -20.84 23.59
N THR A 68 4.96 -21.55 24.02
CA THR A 68 6.36 -21.16 23.81
C THR A 68 6.97 -22.03 22.74
N GLU A 69 6.36 -22.07 21.56
CA GLU A 69 7.18 -22.27 20.37
C GLU A 69 7.81 -20.90 20.08
N ARG A 70 9.07 -20.75 20.50
CA ARG A 70 9.83 -19.48 20.51
C ARG A 70 9.96 -18.81 19.15
N ASP A 71 9.48 -19.43 18.09
CA ASP A 71 9.70 -18.98 16.75
C ASP A 71 8.39 -18.99 15.96
N VAL A 72 7.88 -17.78 15.77
CA VAL A 72 7.05 -17.42 14.62
C VAL A 72 5.61 -17.94 14.64
N VAL A 73 4.68 -17.00 14.85
CA VAL A 73 3.27 -17.19 14.53
C VAL A 73 3.08 -16.98 13.03
N VAL A 74 2.62 -18.04 12.36
CA VAL A 74 2.13 -17.97 10.98
C VAL A 74 0.80 -17.22 11.00
N PHE A 75 0.77 -15.97 10.51
CA PHE A 75 -0.47 -15.31 10.15
C PHE A 75 -0.90 -15.78 8.75
N SER A 76 -1.55 -16.93 8.69
CA SER A 76 -2.49 -17.29 7.64
C SER A 76 -3.83 -17.39 8.36
N GLU A 77 -4.79 -16.51 8.17
CA GLU A 77 -5.69 -16.52 7.02
C GLU A 77 -6.30 -15.12 6.92
N LEU A 78 -5.84 -14.33 5.97
CA LEU A 78 -6.64 -13.21 5.48
C LEU A 78 -7.02 -13.61 4.07
N PRO A 79 -8.30 -13.89 3.77
CA PRO A 79 -8.72 -14.23 2.43
C PRO A 79 -8.39 -13.04 1.52
N THR A 80 -7.24 -13.11 0.88
CA THR A 80 -6.77 -12.13 -0.10
C THR A 80 -7.36 -12.56 -1.43
N ILE A 81 -8.69 -12.51 -1.51
CA ILE A 81 -9.38 -12.70 -2.78
C ILE A 81 -9.79 -11.30 -3.26
N PRO A 82 -9.04 -10.66 -4.17
CA PRO A 82 -9.72 -9.96 -5.25
C PRO A 82 -10.52 -11.02 -6.03
N VAL A 83 -11.82 -10.81 -6.20
CA VAL A 83 -12.72 -11.69 -6.95
C VAL A 83 -12.07 -12.04 -8.30
N GLY A 84 -11.59 -13.28 -8.47
CA GLY A 84 -11.04 -13.80 -9.75
C GLY A 84 -9.65 -14.45 -9.74
N LEU A 85 -8.98 -14.65 -8.60
CA LEU A 85 -7.70 -15.37 -8.52
C LEU A 85 -7.83 -16.58 -7.60
N GLU A 86 -7.84 -17.79 -8.18
CA GLU A 86 -8.04 -19.08 -7.49
C GLU A 86 -6.78 -19.60 -6.75
N ASP A 87 -5.65 -18.87 -6.79
CA ASP A 87 -4.34 -19.32 -6.25
C ASP A 87 -3.76 -18.41 -5.15
N ALA A 88 -4.60 -17.87 -4.25
CA ALA A 88 -4.10 -17.10 -3.10
C ALA A 88 -3.47 -18.06 -2.07
N SER A 89 -2.16 -18.27 -2.16
CA SER A 89 -1.39 -19.03 -1.18
C SER A 89 -1.35 -18.31 0.17
N ASP A 90 -1.53 -19.05 1.26
CA ASP A 90 -1.30 -18.57 2.62
C ASP A 90 0.12 -17.98 2.77
N ILE A 91 0.21 -16.66 2.94
CA ILE A 91 1.50 -16.00 3.16
C ILE A 91 1.91 -16.22 4.61
N ARG A 92 2.92 -17.06 4.81
CA ARG A 92 3.51 -17.26 6.13
C ARG A 92 4.37 -16.06 6.51
N VAL A 93 4.15 -15.51 7.70
CA VAL A 93 4.96 -14.40 8.24
C VAL A 93 5.80 -14.89 9.41
N TYR A 94 7.09 -14.59 9.38
CA TYR A 94 8.10 -14.89 10.39
C TYR A 94 8.41 -13.68 11.25
N LEU A 95 8.35 -13.87 12.58
CA LEU A 95 8.56 -12.83 13.58
C LEU A 95 9.97 -12.91 14.18
N ASN A 96 10.54 -11.76 14.58
CA ASN A 96 11.77 -11.74 15.37
C ASN A 96 11.51 -12.00 16.87
N SER A 97 12.59 -11.99 17.67
CA SER A 97 12.52 -12.21 19.12
C SER A 97 11.69 -11.18 19.90
N GLN A 98 11.37 -10.04 19.30
CA GLN A 98 10.55 -8.97 19.87
C GLN A 98 9.07 -9.05 19.42
N GLY A 99 8.72 -10.05 18.61
CA GLY A 99 7.36 -10.27 18.10
C GLY A 99 7.02 -9.45 16.87
N TRP A 100 8.01 -8.88 16.18
CA TRP A 100 7.79 -8.08 14.96
C TRP A 100 7.93 -8.91 13.69
N PRO A 101 7.05 -8.73 12.69
CA PRO A 101 7.19 -9.29 11.36
C PRO A 101 8.51 -8.92 10.68
N VAL A 102 9.26 -9.90 10.20
CA VAL A 102 10.54 -9.66 9.50
C VAL A 102 10.60 -10.31 8.15
N ASN A 103 10.16 -11.55 8.03
CA ASN A 103 10.50 -12.38 6.88
C ASN A 103 9.29 -13.23 6.49
N THR A 104 9.14 -13.67 5.24
CA THR A 104 8.02 -14.52 4.79
C THR A 104 8.44 -15.91 4.32
N ARG A 105 9.74 -16.19 4.29
CA ARG A 105 10.32 -17.38 3.64
C ARG A 105 11.15 -18.25 4.59
N SER A 106 11.84 -17.64 5.55
CA SER A 106 12.83 -18.30 6.39
C SER A 106 12.79 -17.80 7.83
N ARG A 107 12.52 -18.73 8.75
CA ARG A 107 12.58 -18.50 10.21
C ARG A 107 13.96 -18.04 10.66
N ARG A 108 15.01 -18.65 10.11
CA ARG A 108 16.41 -18.33 10.46
C ARG A 108 16.76 -16.90 10.05
N GLU A 109 16.32 -16.47 8.88
CA GLU A 109 16.57 -15.13 8.38
C GLU A 109 15.79 -14.07 9.14
N ALA A 110 14.55 -14.38 9.56
CA ALA A 110 13.82 -13.54 10.51
C ALA A 110 14.57 -13.33 11.83
N ALA A 111 15.21 -14.39 12.38
CA ALA A 111 16.00 -14.28 13.59
C ALA A 111 17.28 -13.45 13.40
N ASP A 112 17.92 -13.56 12.23
CA ASP A 112 19.11 -12.80 11.86
C ASP A 112 18.79 -11.36 11.40
N GLY A 113 17.51 -10.98 11.33
CA GLY A 113 17.07 -9.66 10.83
C GLY A 113 17.33 -9.46 9.33
N ARG A 114 17.47 -10.54 8.58
CA ARG A 114 17.67 -10.51 7.12
C ARG A 114 16.32 -10.36 6.42
N LEU A 115 16.31 -9.45 5.46
CA LEU A 115 15.15 -9.04 4.70
C LEU A 115 15.55 -8.86 3.24
N ASP A 116 14.79 -9.46 2.33
CA ASP A 116 14.92 -9.30 0.88
C ASP A 116 13.76 -8.48 0.29
N PRO A 117 13.95 -7.81 -0.87
CA PRO A 117 12.90 -6.98 -1.48
C PRO A 117 11.60 -7.73 -1.76
N GLU A 118 11.68 -8.99 -2.15
CA GLU A 118 10.51 -9.84 -2.39
C GLU A 118 9.75 -10.13 -1.09
N GLU A 119 10.43 -10.20 0.04
CA GLU A 119 9.79 -10.42 1.34
C GLU A 119 9.06 -9.17 1.79
N CYS A 120 9.57 -7.97 1.47
CA CYS A 120 8.81 -6.74 1.65
C CYS A 120 7.52 -6.72 0.83
N LEU A 121 7.57 -7.24 -0.40
CA LEU A 121 6.39 -7.37 -1.25
C LEU A 121 5.38 -8.36 -0.64
N ASP A 122 5.86 -9.47 -0.10
CA ASP A 122 5.02 -10.46 0.56
C ASP A 122 4.40 -9.90 1.86
N LEU A 123 5.15 -9.13 2.65
CA LEU A 123 4.62 -8.43 3.85
C LEU A 123 3.54 -7.41 3.49
N TRP A 124 3.70 -6.66 2.40
CA TRP A 124 2.64 -5.78 1.88
C TRP A 124 1.35 -6.52 1.59
N ARG A 125 1.45 -7.65 0.89
CA ARG A 125 0.30 -8.49 0.53
C ARG A 125 -0.32 -9.14 1.76
N ALA A 126 0.49 -9.51 2.76
CA ALA A 126 0.01 -10.13 3.99
C ALA A 126 -0.76 -9.15 4.89
N PHE A 127 -0.36 -7.88 4.94
CA PHE A 127 -0.93 -6.92 5.91
C PHE A 127 -2.03 -6.02 5.38
N LEU A 128 -2.20 -5.93 4.06
CA LEU A 128 -3.23 -5.10 3.46
C LEU A 128 -4.32 -5.98 2.85
N HIS A 129 -5.48 -6.02 3.50
CA HIS A 129 -6.69 -6.54 2.88
C HIS A 129 -7.03 -5.72 1.65
N GLN A 130 -7.11 -6.36 0.48
CA GLN A 130 -7.27 -5.69 -0.81
C GLN A 130 -6.15 -4.68 -1.08
N ALA A 131 -4.91 -5.15 -0.93
CA ALA A 131 -3.71 -4.37 -1.16
C ALA A 131 -3.76 -3.67 -2.53
N PRO A 132 -3.49 -2.34 -2.58
CA PRO A 132 -3.31 -1.66 -3.85
C PRO A 132 -2.23 -2.36 -4.71
N PRO A 133 -2.36 -2.32 -6.05
CA PRO A 133 -1.38 -2.94 -6.94
C PRO A 133 0.03 -2.46 -6.62
N VAL A 134 0.93 -3.43 -6.42
CA VAL A 134 2.30 -3.20 -5.96
C VAL A 134 3.29 -4.00 -6.80
N SER A 135 4.47 -3.44 -7.02
CA SER A 135 5.56 -4.10 -7.75
C SER A 135 6.90 -3.83 -7.07
N LEU A 136 7.90 -4.68 -7.34
CA LEU A 136 9.27 -4.40 -6.94
C LEU A 136 9.78 -3.19 -7.73
N GLU A 137 10.50 -2.29 -7.07
CA GLU A 137 11.17 -1.19 -7.77
C GLU A 137 12.17 -1.76 -8.80
N GLY A 138 12.02 -1.34 -10.06
CA GLY A 138 12.79 -1.88 -11.19
C GLY A 138 12.07 -2.95 -12.01
N ALA A 139 11.04 -3.61 -11.44
CA ALA A 139 10.13 -4.48 -12.18
C ALA A 139 8.87 -3.67 -12.54
N LEU A 140 8.92 -2.91 -13.65
CA LEU A 140 7.80 -2.07 -14.08
C LEU A 140 6.58 -2.92 -14.47
N ALA A 141 5.68 -3.15 -13.51
CA ALA A 141 4.33 -3.59 -13.81
C ALA A 141 3.51 -2.37 -14.26
N PRO A 142 2.85 -2.41 -15.43
CA PRO A 142 2.20 -1.24 -16.04
C PRO A 142 1.03 -0.67 -15.23
N ASN A 143 0.51 -1.42 -14.25
CA ASN A 143 -0.60 -1.05 -13.39
C ASN A 143 -0.22 -0.90 -11.91
N ALA A 144 1.07 -0.92 -11.57
CA ALA A 144 1.50 -0.76 -10.18
C ALA A 144 1.25 0.67 -9.68
N VAL A 145 0.53 0.78 -8.57
CA VAL A 145 0.28 2.03 -7.83
C VAL A 145 1.39 2.28 -6.82
N PHE A 146 2.02 1.20 -6.33
CA PHE A 146 3.11 1.24 -5.36
C PHE A 146 4.36 0.48 -5.85
N GLY A 147 5.51 1.00 -5.46
CA GLY A 147 6.83 0.38 -5.60
C GLY A 147 7.35 -0.09 -4.25
N VAL A 148 7.99 -1.25 -4.23
CA VAL A 148 8.62 -1.84 -3.06
C VAL A 148 10.12 -1.92 -3.26
N ALA A 149 10.87 -1.43 -2.28
CA ALA A 149 12.31 -1.63 -2.21
C ALA A 149 12.75 -1.96 -0.78
N LYS A 150 13.86 -2.68 -0.68
CA LYS A 150 14.64 -2.74 0.56
C LYS A 150 15.54 -1.51 0.61
N VAL A 151 15.56 -0.84 1.76
CA VAL A 151 16.48 0.27 2.04
C VAL A 151 17.25 0.01 3.33
N GLY A 152 18.48 0.51 3.41
CA GLY A 152 19.35 0.27 4.57
C GLY A 152 19.93 -1.15 4.63
N GLU A 153 20.76 -1.39 5.65
CA GLU A 153 21.41 -2.68 5.90
C GLU A 153 21.38 -3.06 7.39
N GLY A 154 21.48 -4.36 7.67
CA GLY A 154 21.49 -4.88 9.03
C GLY A 154 20.24 -4.47 9.82
N ARG A 155 20.44 -3.86 11.00
CA ARG A 155 19.34 -3.43 11.89
C ARG A 155 18.58 -2.21 11.39
N GLU A 156 19.12 -1.49 10.41
CA GLU A 156 18.47 -0.36 9.76
C GLU A 156 17.79 -0.77 8.45
N SER A 157 17.81 -2.07 8.11
CA SER A 157 17.07 -2.60 6.97
C SER A 157 15.58 -2.29 7.14
N ALA A 158 14.98 -1.73 6.11
CA ALA A 158 13.57 -1.36 6.08
C ALA A 158 12.94 -1.70 4.72
N CYS A 159 11.63 -1.96 4.75
CA CYS A 159 10.81 -2.05 3.55
C CYS A 159 10.26 -0.67 3.22
N ARG A 160 10.66 -0.11 2.08
CA ARG A 160 10.13 1.15 1.56
C ARG A 160 8.99 0.88 0.59
N TYR A 161 7.83 1.46 0.88
CA TYR A 161 6.65 1.42 0.03
C TYR A 161 6.39 2.80 -0.55
N ARG A 162 6.74 3.00 -1.82
CA ARG A 162 6.65 4.29 -2.52
C ARG A 162 5.39 4.34 -3.39
N GLN A 163 4.69 5.47 -3.39
CA GLN A 163 3.58 5.69 -4.33
C GLN A 163 4.15 6.06 -5.71
N LEU A 164 3.76 5.33 -6.76
CA LEU A 164 4.23 5.53 -8.15
C LEU A 164 3.32 6.44 -8.97
N VAL A 165 2.14 6.78 -8.45
CA VAL A 165 1.12 7.57 -9.19
C VAL A 165 1.44 9.07 -9.21
N ASP A 166 2.33 9.55 -8.34
CA ASP A 166 2.89 10.90 -8.48
C ASP A 166 4.27 10.81 -9.14
N ASP A 167 4.48 11.62 -10.19
CA ASP A 167 5.74 11.72 -10.94
C ASP A 167 6.94 12.10 -10.08
N SER A 168 6.73 12.43 -8.80
CA SER A 168 7.79 12.87 -7.91
C SER A 168 8.34 11.78 -7.01
N GLY A 169 7.65 10.63 -6.87
CA GLY A 169 8.07 9.55 -5.99
C GLY A 169 8.29 9.98 -4.53
N ARG A 170 7.72 11.12 -4.13
CA ARG A 170 8.00 11.83 -2.87
C ARG A 170 7.28 11.23 -1.67
N ARG A 171 6.21 10.46 -1.91
CA ARG A 171 5.43 9.79 -0.88
C ARG A 171 5.86 8.35 -0.73
N TYR A 172 6.42 8.03 0.42
CA TYR A 172 6.74 6.66 0.79
C TYR A 172 6.60 6.48 2.30
N PHE A 173 6.43 5.24 2.73
CA PHE A 173 6.62 4.90 4.14
C PHE A 173 7.59 3.75 4.27
N ASP A 174 8.39 3.81 5.32
CA ASP A 174 9.39 2.80 5.65
C ASP A 174 8.89 1.97 6.82
N TYR A 175 8.85 0.66 6.64
CA TYR A 175 8.65 -0.29 7.72
C TYR A 175 9.99 -0.83 8.19
N LEU A 176 10.30 -0.64 9.48
CA LEU A 176 11.52 -1.16 10.12
C LEU A 176 11.17 -2.47 10.84
N PRO A 177 11.54 -3.64 10.30
CA PRO A 177 11.19 -4.93 10.91
C PRO A 177 11.85 -5.15 12.27
N PHE A 178 12.98 -4.48 12.51
CA PHE A 178 13.72 -4.61 13.75
C PHE A 178 12.85 -4.19 14.96
N ASP A 179 12.19 -3.03 14.88
CA ASP A 179 11.44 -2.44 16.00
C ASP A 179 9.96 -2.17 15.69
N GLY A 180 9.48 -2.61 14.53
CA GLY A 180 8.10 -2.50 14.10
C GLY A 180 7.63 -1.11 13.74
N ARG A 181 8.52 -0.11 13.65
CA ARG A 181 8.11 1.26 13.32
C ARG A 181 7.70 1.37 11.85
N VAL A 182 6.64 2.15 11.63
CA VAL A 182 6.21 2.61 10.31
C VAL A 182 6.43 4.11 10.27
N LEU A 183 7.40 4.55 9.46
CA LEU A 183 7.79 5.94 9.30
C LEU A 183 7.21 6.48 8.00
N LEU A 184 6.26 7.41 8.11
CA LEU A 184 5.70 8.08 6.94
C LEU A 184 6.64 9.21 6.52
N SER A 185 6.99 9.24 5.25
CA SER A 185 7.70 10.35 4.63
C SER A 185 6.84 10.94 3.52
N SER A 186 6.42 12.18 3.73
CA SER A 186 5.87 13.03 2.69
C SER A 186 6.67 14.33 2.71
N SER A 187 7.49 14.58 1.69
CA SER A 187 8.06 15.91 1.54
C SER A 187 6.95 16.85 1.06
N LEU A 188 6.38 17.62 1.99
CA LEU A 188 5.67 18.85 1.68
C LEU A 188 6.74 19.92 1.46
N GLU A 189 7.00 20.23 0.18
CA GLU A 189 7.52 21.55 -0.20
C GLU A 189 6.38 22.38 -0.79
#